data_AF-A0AAV2SU77-F1
#
_entry.id   AF-A0AAV2SU77-F1
#
_cell.length_a   1.000
_cell.length_b   1.000
_cell.length_c   1.000
_cell.angle_alpha   90.00
_cell.angle_beta   90.00
_cell.angle_gamma   90.00
#
_symmetry.space_group_name_H-M   'P 1'
#
loop_
_entity.id
_entity.type
_entity.pdbx_description
1 polymer ?
#
loop_
_entity_poly.entity_id
_entity_poly.type
_entity_poly.pdbx_seq_one_letter_code
_entity_poly.pdbx_strand_id
1 'polypeptide(L)'
;RQLILLQKHHPWASGLPSPFLRARRVMRENLQSWFLDIEVLGKFNLAAAHRVMYVFFSYLNVHIVYGSRILPVSWLTPAAMHQWYNMLRIDQGKDRGPVDISEEEFDKSCTRCGRVLGNSGQHIWRWTGYNFGLDMVMTHDGSSLRLKRNHRTENVANLSHPSKRNIMYRISVASLDDQKQAVYSKTSGIQSVSLSKNEEIRVMTLDQEVSYPLLLSANFLIATNNTLGYCNTISINGSSNSGSNNA
;
A
#
# COMPACT_ATOMS: atom_id res chain seq x y z
N ARG A 1 7.24 8.83 15.81
CA ARG A 1 5.77 9.05 15.81
C ARG A 1 5.00 8.22 14.76
N GLN A 2 5.65 7.50 13.83
CA GLN A 2 4.99 6.46 12.99
C GLN A 2 5.00 5.04 13.59
N LEU A 3 5.73 4.81 14.69
CA LEU A 3 5.89 3.49 15.32
C LEU A 3 4.73 3.06 16.24
N ILE A 4 3.80 3.95 16.57
CA ILE A 4 2.71 3.66 17.53
C ILE A 4 1.55 2.93 16.85
N LEU A 5 1.41 3.03 15.52
CA LEU A 5 0.28 2.40 14.81
C LEU A 5 0.43 0.88 14.64
N LEU A 6 1.64 0.34 14.82
CA LEU A 6 1.89 -1.11 14.81
C LEU A 6 1.64 -1.77 16.18
N GLN A 7 1.29 -1.00 17.22
CA GLN A 7 1.08 -1.51 18.59
C GLN A 7 -0.35 -2.02 18.88
N LYS A 8 -1.30 -1.95 17.93
CA LYS A 8 -2.71 -2.36 18.16
C LYS A 8 -3.07 -3.77 17.65
N HIS A 9 -2.10 -4.69 17.57
CA HIS A 9 -2.38 -6.13 17.62
C HIS A 9 -1.75 -6.72 18.90
N HIS A 10 -2.50 -7.63 19.54
CA HIS A 10 -2.37 -8.19 20.91
C HIS A 10 -0.93 -8.45 21.45
N PRO A 11 -0.74 -8.44 22.79
CA PRO A 11 0.50 -8.11 23.46
C PRO A 11 1.52 -9.24 23.39
N TRP A 12 2.71 -8.92 22.88
CA TRP A 12 3.89 -9.77 23.03
C TRP A 12 4.41 -9.63 24.47
N ALA A 13 3.82 -10.39 25.39
CA ALA A 13 4.35 -10.56 26.74
C ALA A 13 5.63 -11.42 26.66
N SER A 14 6.79 -10.76 26.70
CA SER A 14 8.04 -11.31 27.27
C SER A 14 9.12 -10.24 27.17
N GLY A 15 9.82 -10.00 28.28
CA GLY A 15 10.90 -9.01 28.43
C GLY A 15 12.16 -9.30 27.61
N LEU A 16 12.02 -9.69 26.35
CA LEU A 16 13.10 -9.76 25.38
C LEU A 16 13.34 -8.36 24.80
N PRO A 17 14.61 -7.98 24.50
CA PRO A 17 14.89 -6.74 23.78
C PRO A 17 14.05 -6.73 22.51
N SER A 18 13.43 -5.57 22.22
CA SER A 18 12.40 -5.45 21.18
C SER A 18 12.83 -6.21 19.92
N PRO A 19 11.93 -6.92 19.22
CA PRO A 19 12.28 -7.69 18.02
C PRO A 19 13.14 -6.90 17.03
N PHE A 20 12.96 -5.58 16.97
CA PHE A 20 13.76 -4.62 16.23
C PHE A 20 15.22 -4.49 16.68
N LEU A 21 15.51 -4.49 17.99
CA LEU A 21 16.88 -4.43 18.51
C LEU A 21 17.63 -5.74 18.28
N ARG A 22 16.93 -6.89 18.45
CA ARG A 22 17.49 -8.20 18.12
C ARG A 22 17.73 -8.33 16.61
N ALA A 23 16.79 -7.87 15.79
CA ALA A 23 16.92 -7.78 14.35
C ALA A 23 18.15 -6.97 13.92
N ARG A 24 18.32 -5.78 14.51
CA ARG A 24 19.44 -4.89 14.20
C ARG A 24 20.80 -5.43 14.66
N ARG A 25 20.83 -6.26 15.70
CA ARG A 25 22.06 -6.95 16.15
C ARG A 25 22.43 -8.07 15.17
N VAL A 26 21.48 -8.95 14.87
CA VAL A 26 21.67 -10.07 13.93
C VAL A 26 22.04 -9.56 12.53
N MET A 27 21.45 -8.45 12.07
CA MET A 27 21.80 -7.83 10.79
C MET A 27 23.21 -7.23 10.76
N ARG A 28 23.74 -6.76 11.90
CA ARG A 28 25.13 -6.29 12.00
C ARG A 28 26.13 -7.44 12.01
N GLU A 29 25.73 -8.59 12.54
CA GLU A 29 26.57 -9.78 12.67
C GLU A 29 26.53 -10.65 11.39
N ASN A 30 25.39 -10.69 10.69
CA ASN A 30 25.21 -11.43 9.42
C ASN A 30 25.08 -10.48 8.23
N LEU A 31 26.22 -9.95 7.77
CA LEU A 31 26.29 -9.04 6.61
C LEU A 31 25.99 -9.70 5.25
N GLN A 32 25.79 -11.03 5.19
CA GLN A 32 25.66 -11.78 3.94
C GLN A 32 24.24 -12.26 3.61
N SER A 33 23.26 -12.11 4.52
CA SER A 33 21.89 -12.62 4.33
C SER A 33 20.81 -11.54 4.49
N TRP A 34 19.63 -11.76 3.91
CA TRP A 34 18.47 -10.87 4.10
C TRP A 34 17.80 -11.15 5.44
N PHE A 35 17.21 -10.12 6.06
CA PHE A 35 16.67 -10.22 7.40
C PHE A 35 15.55 -11.27 7.52
N LEU A 36 14.61 -11.31 6.57
CA LEU A 36 13.51 -12.27 6.59
C LEU A 36 13.84 -13.64 5.96
N ASP A 37 15.05 -13.84 5.44
CA ASP A 37 15.54 -15.17 5.03
C ASP A 37 15.95 -16.01 6.24
N ILE A 38 16.00 -15.42 7.44
CA ILE A 38 16.33 -16.14 8.67
C ILE A 38 15.14 -17.02 9.05
N GLU A 39 15.37 -18.33 9.10
CA GLU A 39 14.40 -19.42 9.30
C GLU A 39 13.38 -19.18 10.45
N VAL A 40 13.79 -18.49 11.51
CA VAL A 40 12.96 -18.13 12.68
C VAL A 40 11.86 -17.10 12.33
N LEU A 41 12.08 -16.27 11.30
CA LEU A 41 11.16 -15.22 10.87
C LEU A 41 10.24 -15.66 9.73
N GLY A 42 10.42 -16.87 9.19
CA GLY A 42 9.60 -17.42 8.11
C GLY A 42 8.11 -17.51 8.43
N LYS A 43 7.71 -17.53 9.71
CA LYS A 43 6.29 -17.48 10.12
C LYS A 43 5.65 -16.09 9.96
N PHE A 44 6.44 -15.03 9.88
CA PHE A 44 5.97 -13.68 9.54
C PHE A 44 5.78 -13.49 8.01
N ASN A 45 6.14 -14.51 7.19
CA ASN A 45 6.24 -14.38 5.72
C ASN A 45 4.93 -14.05 5.00
N LEU A 46 3.82 -14.66 5.40
CA LEU A 46 2.64 -14.68 4.53
C LEU A 46 1.92 -13.33 4.44
N ALA A 47 1.77 -12.62 5.56
CA ALA A 47 1.07 -11.34 5.59
C ALA A 47 1.90 -10.18 4.99
N ALA A 48 3.23 -10.27 5.09
CA ALA A 48 4.14 -9.26 4.55
C ALA A 48 4.33 -9.40 3.03
N ALA A 49 4.42 -10.63 2.51
CA ALA A 49 4.70 -10.92 1.10
C ALA A 49 3.68 -10.29 0.14
N HIS A 50 2.38 -10.35 0.47
CA HIS A 50 1.32 -9.80 -0.39
C HIS A 50 1.42 -8.28 -0.60
N ARG A 51 2.12 -7.57 0.28
CA ARG A 51 2.20 -6.10 0.23
C ARG A 51 3.54 -5.57 -0.27
N VAL A 52 4.49 -6.44 -0.57
CA VAL A 52 5.81 -6.05 -1.11
C VAL A 52 5.67 -5.28 -2.42
N MET A 53 4.63 -5.57 -3.21
CA MET A 53 4.32 -4.85 -4.45
C MET A 53 4.11 -3.35 -4.25
N TYR A 54 3.64 -2.92 -3.08
CA TYR A 54 3.39 -1.51 -2.76
C TYR A 54 4.56 -0.85 -2.02
N VAL A 55 5.74 -1.48 -2.01
CA VAL A 55 6.94 -0.86 -1.45
C VAL A 55 7.64 0.02 -2.50
N PHE A 56 7.45 -0.28 -3.78
CA PHE A 56 8.13 0.37 -4.90
C PHE A 56 7.39 1.61 -5.42
N PHE A 57 7.35 2.69 -4.64
CA PHE A 57 6.77 3.96 -5.11
C PHE A 57 7.77 4.91 -5.77
N SER A 58 9.07 4.64 -5.70
CA SER A 58 10.08 5.50 -6.37
C SER A 58 11.39 4.75 -6.48
N TYR A 59 12.31 5.24 -7.32
CA TYR A 59 13.66 4.69 -7.39
C TYR A 59 14.38 4.77 -6.03
N LEU A 60 14.12 5.82 -5.23
CA LEU A 60 14.66 5.93 -3.87
C LEU A 60 14.11 4.82 -2.97
N ASN A 61 12.83 4.48 -3.07
CA ASN A 61 12.28 3.36 -2.31
C ASN A 61 12.92 2.04 -2.72
N VAL A 62 13.13 1.81 -4.02
CA VAL A 62 13.88 0.63 -4.51
C VAL A 62 15.27 0.61 -3.88
N HIS A 63 16.01 1.72 -3.96
CA HIS A 63 17.37 1.82 -3.42
C HIS A 63 17.42 1.58 -1.91
N ILE A 64 16.51 2.19 -1.15
CA ILE A 64 16.41 2.01 0.31
C ILE A 64 16.07 0.56 0.65
N VAL A 65 15.13 -0.05 -0.05
CA VAL A 65 14.64 -1.39 0.27
C VAL A 65 15.71 -2.43 -0.03
N TYR A 66 16.35 -2.37 -1.19
CA TYR A 66 17.48 -3.25 -1.54
C TYR A 66 18.69 -2.99 -0.63
N GLY A 67 19.02 -1.72 -0.37
CA GLY A 67 20.13 -1.34 0.51
C GLY A 67 19.91 -1.75 1.96
N SER A 68 18.67 -1.76 2.44
CA SER A 68 18.33 -2.16 3.81
C SER A 68 18.48 -3.65 4.06
N ARG A 69 18.46 -4.50 3.02
CA ARG A 69 18.47 -5.96 3.12
C ARG A 69 17.40 -6.55 4.04
N ILE A 70 16.27 -5.85 4.23
CA ILE A 70 15.17 -6.31 5.09
C ILE A 70 14.32 -7.37 4.38
N LEU A 71 13.93 -7.10 3.13
CA LEU A 71 13.02 -7.94 2.34
C LEU A 71 13.80 -8.78 1.31
N PRO A 72 13.69 -10.11 1.28
CA PRO A 72 14.47 -10.96 0.39
C PRO A 72 14.32 -10.59 -1.08
N VAL A 73 15.39 -10.73 -1.87
CA VAL A 73 15.33 -10.52 -3.33
C VAL A 73 14.26 -11.38 -3.98
N SER A 74 14.10 -12.61 -3.50
CA SER A 74 13.08 -13.55 -3.99
C SER A 74 11.65 -13.01 -3.88
N TRP A 75 11.39 -12.04 -3.00
CA TRP A 75 10.10 -11.34 -2.90
C TRP A 75 10.07 -10.04 -3.69
N LEU A 76 11.19 -9.31 -3.65
CA LEU A 76 11.32 -8.02 -4.33
C LEU A 76 11.26 -8.16 -5.85
N THR A 77 11.88 -9.19 -6.43
CA THR A 77 11.94 -9.39 -7.88
C THR A 77 10.56 -9.65 -8.49
N PRO A 78 9.73 -10.60 -8.01
CA PRO A 78 8.37 -10.79 -8.53
C PRO A 78 7.51 -9.52 -8.38
N ALA A 79 7.65 -8.82 -7.25
CA ALA A 79 6.93 -7.58 -7.00
C ALA A 79 7.34 -6.45 -7.97
N ALA A 80 8.64 -6.29 -8.22
CA ALA A 80 9.15 -5.32 -9.19
C ALA A 80 8.72 -5.66 -10.63
N MET A 81 8.79 -6.95 -11.01
CA MET A 81 8.35 -7.42 -12.32
C MET A 81 6.85 -7.20 -12.54
N HIS A 82 6.03 -7.39 -11.51
CA HIS A 82 4.60 -7.11 -11.58
C HIS A 82 4.32 -5.61 -11.75
N GLN A 83 5.01 -4.74 -11.01
CA GLN A 83 4.88 -3.29 -11.19
C GLN A 83 5.33 -2.85 -12.60
N TRP A 84 6.42 -3.42 -13.10
CA TRP A 84 6.86 -3.18 -14.47
C TRP A 84 5.83 -3.64 -15.52
N TYR A 85 5.25 -4.83 -15.35
CA TYR A 85 4.21 -5.34 -16.25
C TYR A 85 2.96 -4.44 -16.25
N ASN A 86 2.51 -4.00 -15.08
CA ASN A 86 1.38 -3.07 -14.97
C ASN A 86 1.68 -1.72 -15.64
N MET A 87 2.91 -1.21 -15.50
CA MET A 87 3.33 -0.02 -16.23
C MET A 87 3.14 -0.20 -17.74
N LEU A 88 3.67 -1.29 -18.31
CA LEU A 88 3.59 -1.53 -19.74
C LEU A 88 2.14 -1.64 -20.23
N ARG A 89 1.27 -2.31 -19.47
CA ARG A 89 -0.17 -2.39 -19.79
C ARG A 89 -0.85 -1.03 -19.81
N ILE A 90 -0.51 -0.17 -18.86
CA ILE A 90 -1.08 1.17 -18.74
C ILE A 90 -0.57 2.06 -19.88
N ASP A 91 0.74 2.04 -20.15
CA ASP A 91 1.36 2.83 -21.21
C ASP A 91 0.85 2.43 -22.60
N GLN A 92 0.64 1.14 -22.84
CA GLN A 92 0.05 0.62 -24.09
C GLN A 92 -1.48 0.75 -24.14
N GLY A 93 -2.11 1.43 -23.17
CA GLY A 93 -3.56 1.66 -23.12
C GLY A 93 -4.41 0.39 -22.94
N LYS A 94 -3.81 -0.74 -22.53
CA LYS A 94 -4.49 -2.02 -22.28
C LYS A 94 -5.18 -2.06 -20.92
N ASP A 95 -4.74 -1.25 -19.96
CA ASP A 95 -5.40 -1.10 -18.65
C ASP A 95 -5.93 0.33 -18.48
N ARG A 96 -7.26 0.45 -18.40
CA ARG A 96 -7.95 1.73 -18.19
C ARG A 96 -8.19 2.04 -16.70
N GLY A 97 -7.73 1.16 -15.80
CA GLY A 97 -8.01 1.18 -14.38
C GLY A 97 -9.10 0.17 -13.99
N PRO A 98 -9.24 -0.11 -12.68
CA PRO A 98 -10.15 -1.12 -12.18
C PRO A 98 -11.62 -0.78 -12.46
N VAL A 99 -12.41 -1.82 -12.74
CA VAL A 99 -13.87 -1.79 -12.95
C VAL A 99 -14.44 -3.05 -12.30
N ASP A 100 -15.52 -2.91 -11.53
CA ASP A 100 -16.27 -4.03 -10.92
C ASP A 100 -15.41 -5.04 -10.13
N ILE A 101 -14.41 -4.54 -9.40
CA ILE A 101 -13.57 -5.36 -8.52
C ILE A 101 -14.32 -5.63 -7.21
N SER A 102 -14.27 -6.87 -6.72
CA SER A 102 -14.86 -7.24 -5.43
C SER A 102 -14.20 -6.50 -4.26
N GLU A 103 -14.90 -6.34 -3.15
CA GLU A 103 -14.35 -5.71 -1.94
C GLU A 103 -13.11 -6.47 -1.42
N GLU A 104 -13.14 -7.80 -1.44
CA GLU A 104 -12.01 -8.64 -1.04
C GLU A 104 -10.76 -8.36 -1.89
N GLU A 105 -10.91 -8.32 -3.21
CA GLU A 105 -9.79 -8.07 -4.11
C GLU A 105 -9.33 -6.61 -4.03
N PHE A 106 -10.24 -5.66 -3.84
CA PHE A 106 -9.89 -4.28 -3.55
C PHE A 106 -9.04 -4.17 -2.27
N ASP A 107 -9.45 -4.84 -1.19
CA ASP A 107 -8.74 -4.78 0.09
C ASP A 107 -7.37 -5.43 0.05
N LYS A 108 -7.23 -6.48 -0.75
CA LYS A 108 -5.96 -7.15 -1.02
C LYS A 108 -5.03 -6.27 -1.86
N SER A 109 -5.57 -5.56 -2.85
CA SER A 109 -4.78 -4.95 -3.93
C SER A 109 -4.69 -3.42 -3.90
N CYS A 110 -5.38 -2.75 -2.97
CA CYS A 110 -5.30 -1.30 -2.85
C CYS A 110 -3.97 -0.83 -2.20
N THR A 111 -3.43 0.25 -2.75
CA THR A 111 -2.43 1.06 -2.07
C THR A 111 -3.08 1.77 -0.88
N ARG A 112 -2.43 1.70 0.29
CA ARG A 112 -2.94 2.31 1.53
C ARG A 112 -2.05 3.45 1.97
N CYS A 113 -2.68 4.60 2.17
CA CYS A 113 -2.04 5.86 2.49
C CYS A 113 -2.69 6.46 3.73
N GLY A 114 -1.90 7.06 4.61
CA GLY A 114 -2.40 7.72 5.83
C GLY A 114 -2.06 9.20 5.87
N ARG A 115 -2.87 10.01 6.55
CA ARG A 115 -2.56 11.39 6.92
C ARG A 115 -3.22 11.74 8.25
N VAL A 116 -2.55 12.57 9.05
CA VAL A 116 -3.14 13.20 10.24
C VAL A 116 -3.33 14.69 9.95
N LEU A 117 -4.54 15.20 10.11
CA LEU A 117 -4.85 16.62 10.04
C LEU A 117 -4.95 17.17 11.47
N GLY A 118 -4.12 18.16 11.80
CA GLY A 118 -4.03 18.66 13.17
C GLY A 118 -5.08 19.71 13.54
N ASN A 119 -5.74 20.32 12.56
CA ASN A 119 -6.71 21.41 12.77
C ASN A 119 -7.69 21.51 11.59
N SER A 120 -8.75 22.31 11.78
CA SER A 120 -9.82 22.58 10.81
C SER A 120 -9.41 23.45 9.63
N GLY A 121 -8.15 23.88 9.54
CA GLY A 121 -7.65 24.66 8.43
C GLY A 121 -7.70 23.91 7.09
N GLN A 122 -7.43 24.65 6.01
CA GLN A 122 -7.27 24.05 4.70
C GLN A 122 -5.98 23.22 4.66
N HIS A 123 -6.08 21.97 4.21
CA HIS A 123 -4.95 21.09 3.97
C HIS A 123 -4.99 20.61 2.53
N ILE A 124 -3.88 20.75 1.81
CA ILE A 124 -3.73 20.22 0.45
C ILE A 124 -2.48 19.34 0.45
N TRP A 125 -2.62 18.12 -0.06
CA TRP A 125 -1.48 17.21 -0.13
C TRP A 125 -1.56 16.25 -1.30
N ARG A 126 -0.41 15.63 -1.57
CA ARG A 126 -0.22 14.57 -2.55
C ARG A 126 0.35 13.37 -1.83
N TRP A 127 -0.07 12.18 -2.24
CA TRP A 127 0.71 10.98 -1.97
C TRP A 127 1.63 10.75 -3.16
N THR A 128 2.81 11.36 -3.07
CA THR A 128 3.82 11.31 -4.12
C THR A 128 4.42 9.90 -4.21
N GLY A 129 4.39 9.31 -5.40
CA GLY A 129 4.88 7.96 -5.64
C GLY A 129 4.54 7.46 -7.04
N TYR A 130 4.95 6.23 -7.35
CA TYR A 130 4.73 5.57 -8.63
C TYR A 130 3.33 4.96 -8.66
N ASN A 131 2.35 5.83 -8.91
CA ASN A 131 0.97 5.46 -9.23
C ASN A 131 0.79 5.34 -10.75
N PHE A 132 1.80 4.78 -11.42
CA PHE A 132 1.90 4.75 -12.88
C PHE A 132 1.67 6.12 -13.50
N GLY A 133 2.32 7.18 -12.99
CA GLY A 133 2.16 8.56 -13.49
C GLY A 133 0.88 9.30 -13.07
N LEU A 134 -0.04 8.65 -12.34
CA LEU A 134 -1.24 9.31 -11.84
C LEU A 134 -0.92 10.19 -10.61
N ASP A 135 -1.06 11.51 -10.76
CA ASP A 135 -0.89 12.47 -9.66
C ASP A 135 -2.23 12.76 -8.99
N MET A 136 -2.42 12.28 -7.76
CA MET A 136 -3.64 12.46 -6.98
C MET A 136 -3.41 13.51 -5.90
N VAL A 137 -4.21 14.57 -5.93
CA VAL A 137 -4.24 15.64 -4.93
C VAL A 137 -5.48 15.48 -4.09
N MET A 138 -5.31 15.47 -2.76
CA MET A 138 -6.41 15.53 -1.81
C MET A 138 -6.42 16.91 -1.17
N THR A 139 -7.63 17.49 -1.09
CA THR A 139 -7.89 18.77 -0.47
C THR A 139 -8.91 18.59 0.63
N HIS A 140 -8.61 19.14 1.80
CA HIS A 140 -9.51 19.31 2.92
C HIS A 140 -9.71 20.80 3.17
N ASP A 141 -10.94 21.27 3.36
CA ASP A 141 -11.24 22.69 3.59
C ASP A 141 -11.96 22.96 4.91
N GLY A 142 -11.96 22.01 5.84
CA GLY A 142 -12.68 22.09 7.12
C GLY A 142 -14.03 21.40 7.08
N SER A 143 -14.67 21.33 5.91
CA SER A 143 -16.03 20.79 5.75
C SER A 143 -16.12 19.61 4.79
N SER A 144 -15.14 19.45 3.89
CA SER A 144 -15.19 18.43 2.86
C SER A 144 -13.81 17.92 2.49
N LEU A 145 -13.79 16.69 1.97
CA LEU A 145 -12.64 16.09 1.30
C LEU A 145 -12.91 16.03 -0.20
N ARG A 146 -11.95 16.51 -0.99
CA ARG A 146 -11.98 16.49 -2.45
C ARG A 146 -10.74 15.82 -3.01
N LEU A 147 -10.94 15.06 -4.07
CA LEU A 147 -9.91 14.30 -4.76
C LEU A 147 -9.80 14.78 -6.20
N LYS A 148 -8.59 15.20 -6.61
CA LYS A 148 -8.30 15.68 -7.95
C LYS A 148 -7.25 14.82 -8.63
N ARG A 149 -7.49 14.46 -9.89
CA ARG A 149 -6.46 13.93 -10.79
C ARG A 149 -5.67 15.12 -11.36
N ASN A 150 -4.57 15.46 -10.73
CA ASN A 150 -3.74 16.58 -11.18
C ASN A 150 -2.98 16.21 -12.46
N HIS A 151 -2.94 17.14 -13.42
CA HIS A 151 -2.16 16.99 -14.65
C HIS A 151 -1.52 18.32 -15.01
N ARG A 152 -0.19 18.35 -14.95
CA ARG A 152 0.63 19.50 -15.38
C ARG A 152 1.13 19.22 -16.80
N THR A 153 0.85 20.12 -17.73
CA THR A 153 1.27 20.04 -19.14
C THR A 153 2.79 19.99 -19.30
N GLU A 154 3.52 20.55 -18.34
CA GLU A 154 4.99 20.57 -18.30
C GLU A 154 5.64 19.21 -18.02
N ASN A 155 4.88 18.23 -17.50
CA ASN A 155 5.41 16.89 -17.21
C ASN A 155 5.31 15.98 -18.44
N VAL A 156 6.37 16.01 -19.26
CA VAL A 156 6.52 15.24 -20.51
C VAL A 156 6.29 13.73 -20.30
N ALA A 157 6.65 13.20 -19.13
CA ALA A 157 6.49 11.79 -18.76
C ALA A 157 5.02 11.33 -18.61
N ASN A 158 4.05 12.27 -18.59
CA ASN A 158 2.62 11.98 -18.44
C ASN A 158 1.82 12.23 -19.72
N LEU A 159 2.50 12.43 -20.86
CA LEU A 159 1.85 12.71 -22.13
C LEU A 159 1.16 11.47 -22.74
N SER A 160 1.68 10.26 -22.48
CA SER A 160 1.06 9.00 -22.93
C SER A 160 -0.17 8.59 -22.12
N HIS A 161 -0.48 9.27 -21.01
CA HIS A 161 -1.61 8.88 -20.17
C HIS A 161 -2.97 9.08 -20.85
N PRO A 162 -3.87 8.09 -20.75
CA PRO A 162 -5.25 8.21 -21.21
C PRO A 162 -5.94 9.48 -20.69
N SER A 163 -6.78 10.09 -21.54
CA SER A 163 -7.52 11.31 -21.21
C SER A 163 -8.41 11.12 -19.97
N LYS A 164 -9.03 9.95 -19.83
CA LYS A 164 -9.79 9.49 -18.65
C LYS A 164 -9.22 8.19 -18.10
N ARG A 165 -9.28 8.01 -16.79
CA ARG A 165 -8.78 6.80 -16.13
C ARG A 165 -9.68 6.43 -14.96
N ASN A 166 -9.99 5.14 -14.86
CA ASN A 166 -10.78 4.60 -13.78
C ASN A 166 -9.89 4.43 -12.55
N ILE A 167 -10.43 4.78 -11.39
CA ILE A 167 -9.84 4.49 -10.09
C ILE A 167 -10.95 3.98 -9.17
N MET A 168 -10.58 3.09 -8.26
CA MET A 168 -11.41 2.76 -7.11
C MET A 168 -10.76 3.31 -5.85
N TYR A 169 -11.56 3.80 -4.92
CA TYR A 169 -11.07 4.33 -3.66
C TYR A 169 -11.98 4.02 -2.48
N ARG A 170 -11.40 3.99 -1.28
CA ARG A 170 -12.11 4.06 -0.01
C ARG A 170 -11.38 5.04 0.89
N ILE A 171 -12.04 6.14 1.26
CA ILE A 171 -11.52 7.12 2.19
C ILE A 171 -12.27 6.99 3.51
N SER A 172 -11.52 6.82 4.59
CA SER A 172 -12.06 6.77 5.94
C SER A 172 -11.40 7.86 6.77
N VAL A 173 -12.21 8.55 7.57
CA VAL A 173 -11.77 9.54 8.53
C VAL A 173 -12.23 9.12 9.92
N ALA A 174 -11.40 9.35 10.92
CA ALA A 174 -11.77 9.18 12.32
C ALA A 174 -11.11 10.26 13.16
N SER A 175 -11.78 10.70 14.23
CA SER A 175 -11.13 11.46 15.30
C SER A 175 -11.09 10.63 16.56
N LEU A 176 -10.07 10.88 17.38
CA LEU A 176 -9.88 10.19 18.63
C LEU A 176 -10.00 11.17 19.80
N ASP A 177 -10.52 10.71 20.93
CA ASP A 177 -10.39 11.42 22.20
C ASP A 177 -8.99 11.27 22.82
N ASP A 178 -8.79 11.90 23.99
CA ASP A 178 -7.55 11.82 24.76
C ASP A 178 -7.23 10.38 25.22
N GLN A 179 -8.25 9.51 25.32
CA GLN A 179 -8.12 8.09 25.63
C GLN A 179 -7.86 7.23 24.38
N LYS A 180 -7.70 7.83 23.21
CA LYS A 180 -7.49 7.19 21.90
C LYS A 180 -8.66 6.31 21.46
N GLN A 181 -9.87 6.60 21.92
CA GLN A 181 -11.12 5.99 21.45
C GLN A 181 -11.71 6.83 20.32
N ALA A 182 -12.31 6.16 19.34
CA ALA A 182 -12.92 6.85 18.21
C ALA A 182 -14.21 7.55 18.64
N VAL A 183 -14.23 8.88 18.55
CA VAL A 183 -15.43 9.70 18.83
C VAL A 183 -16.13 10.16 17.56
N TYR A 184 -15.44 10.07 16.43
CA TYR A 184 -15.99 10.30 15.10
C TYR A 184 -15.42 9.26 14.14
N SER A 185 -16.25 8.76 13.23
CA SER A 185 -15.82 7.92 12.12
C SER A 185 -16.75 8.12 10.94
N LYS A 186 -16.17 8.27 9.75
CA LYS A 186 -16.92 8.36 8.50
C LYS A 186 -16.13 7.69 7.38
N THR A 187 -16.83 7.01 6.49
CA THR A 187 -16.23 6.30 5.36
C THR A 187 -17.01 6.59 4.10
N SER A 188 -16.31 6.69 2.97
CA SER A 188 -16.95 6.78 1.65
C SER A 188 -17.53 5.44 1.19
N GLY A 189 -17.21 4.34 1.86
CA GLY A 189 -17.28 3.01 1.25
C GLY A 189 -16.32 2.89 0.06
N ILE A 190 -16.38 1.77 -0.67
CA ILE A 190 -15.64 1.61 -1.92
C ILE A 190 -16.41 2.34 -3.03
N GLN A 191 -15.73 3.23 -3.72
CA GLN A 191 -16.28 4.04 -4.81
C GLN A 191 -15.46 3.83 -6.07
N SER A 192 -16.14 3.78 -7.21
CA SER A 192 -15.53 3.70 -8.55
C SER A 192 -15.78 4.98 -9.32
N VAL A 193 -14.73 5.63 -9.82
CA VAL A 193 -14.84 6.89 -10.57
C VAL A 193 -13.91 6.89 -11.78
N SER A 194 -14.31 7.59 -12.84
CA SER A 194 -13.46 7.83 -14.01
C SER A 194 -13.07 9.29 -14.04
N LEU A 195 -11.80 9.61 -13.79
CA LEU A 195 -11.31 10.98 -13.71
C LEU A 195 -10.56 11.39 -14.97
N SER A 196 -10.97 12.52 -15.54
CA SER A 196 -10.26 13.24 -16.59
C SER A 196 -9.07 13.99 -16.03
N LYS A 197 -8.16 14.42 -16.91
CA LYS A 197 -7.06 15.32 -16.53
C LYS A 197 -7.62 16.57 -15.85
N ASN A 198 -7.12 16.88 -14.65
CA ASN A 198 -7.52 17.99 -13.78
C ASN A 198 -8.96 17.94 -13.25
N GLU A 199 -9.68 16.84 -13.43
CA GLU A 199 -11.00 16.63 -12.84
C GLU A 199 -10.89 16.47 -11.31
N GLU A 200 -11.77 17.14 -10.58
CA GLU A 200 -11.89 17.08 -9.12
C GLU A 200 -13.29 16.61 -8.74
N ILE A 201 -13.35 15.70 -7.77
CA ILE A 201 -14.59 15.20 -7.21
C ILE A 201 -14.63 15.44 -5.71
N ARG A 202 -15.83 15.64 -5.17
CA ARG A 202 -16.06 15.60 -3.72
C ARG A 202 -16.16 14.15 -3.27
N VAL A 203 -15.28 13.76 -2.35
CA VAL A 203 -15.23 12.41 -1.78
C VAL A 203 -16.21 12.26 -0.63
N MET A 204 -16.23 13.23 0.28
CA MET A 204 -17.18 13.26 1.39
C MET A 204 -17.30 14.67 1.98
N THR A 205 -18.42 14.91 2.63
CA THR A 205 -18.65 16.07 3.51
C THR A 205 -18.46 15.60 4.94
N LEU A 206 -17.71 16.34 5.73
CA LEU A 206 -17.53 16.14 7.17
C LEU A 206 -18.65 16.85 7.94
N ASP A 207 -18.88 16.42 9.16
CA ASP A 207 -19.91 17.03 10.01
C ASP A 207 -19.31 18.30 10.65
N GLN A 208 -20.15 19.28 11.03
CA GLN A 208 -19.64 20.60 11.46
C GLN A 208 -18.84 20.57 12.78
N GLU A 209 -19.03 19.55 13.61
CA GLU A 209 -18.47 19.47 14.97
C GLU A 209 -17.35 18.41 15.11
N VAL A 210 -16.64 18.12 14.03
CA VAL A 210 -15.58 17.10 14.07
C VAL A 210 -14.39 17.58 14.90
N SER A 211 -14.02 16.79 15.92
CA SER A 211 -12.85 17.04 16.75
C SER A 211 -11.54 16.70 16.02
N TYR A 212 -10.50 17.46 16.31
CA TYR A 212 -9.16 17.26 15.76
C TYR A 212 -8.23 16.66 16.83
N PRO A 213 -7.25 15.83 16.45
CA PRO A 213 -6.80 15.56 15.07
C PRO A 213 -7.68 14.56 14.31
N LEU A 214 -7.79 14.76 12.99
CA LEU A 214 -8.41 13.80 12.09
C LEU A 214 -7.38 12.82 11.54
N LEU A 215 -7.63 11.54 11.74
CA LEU A 215 -6.93 10.42 11.12
C LEU A 215 -7.61 10.06 9.81
N LEU A 216 -6.90 10.22 8.71
CA LEU A 216 -7.37 9.89 7.37
C LEU A 216 -6.65 8.65 6.86
N SER A 217 -7.43 7.65 6.46
CA SER A 217 -6.99 6.47 5.70
C SER A 217 -7.52 6.58 4.28
N ALA A 218 -6.62 6.49 3.30
CA ALA A 218 -6.93 6.52 1.89
C ALA A 218 -6.47 5.23 1.23
N ASN A 219 -7.41 4.46 0.73
CA ASN A 219 -7.17 3.23 -0.02
C ASN A 219 -7.44 3.52 -1.49
N PHE A 220 -6.46 3.28 -2.36
CA PHE A 220 -6.57 3.51 -3.80
C PHE A 220 -6.22 2.26 -4.58
N LEU A 221 -7.08 1.89 -5.53
CA LEU A 221 -6.75 0.92 -6.57
C LEU A 221 -6.70 1.66 -7.90
N ILE A 222 -5.52 1.67 -8.50
CA ILE A 222 -5.19 2.48 -9.67
C ILE A 222 -5.03 1.59 -10.90
N ALA A 223 -4.48 0.39 -10.77
CA ALA A 223 -4.36 -0.56 -11.87
C ALA A 223 -5.27 -1.75 -11.62
N THR A 224 -5.74 -2.38 -12.70
CA THR A 224 -6.42 -3.66 -12.63
C THR A 224 -5.37 -4.71 -12.31
N ASN A 225 -5.46 -5.34 -11.13
CA ASN A 225 -4.50 -6.34 -10.73
C ASN A 225 -4.65 -7.58 -11.61
N ASN A 226 -3.76 -7.73 -12.60
CA ASN A 226 -3.60 -8.98 -13.33
C ASN A 226 -2.34 -9.64 -12.82
N THR A 227 -2.51 -10.67 -12.01
CA THR A 227 -1.41 -11.59 -11.73
C THR A 227 -0.97 -12.19 -13.07
N LEU A 228 0.30 -11.95 -13.44
CA LEU A 228 0.98 -12.86 -14.34
C LEU A 228 0.79 -14.24 -13.71
N GLY A 229 0.31 -15.24 -14.45
CA GLY A 229 -0.03 -16.58 -13.93
C GLY A 229 1.12 -17.38 -13.30
N TYR A 230 2.20 -16.73 -12.90
CA TYR A 230 3.39 -17.25 -12.28
C TYR A 230 3.47 -16.81 -10.82
N CYS A 231 2.82 -17.56 -9.93
CA CYS A 231 3.31 -17.90 -8.57
C CYS A 231 2.18 -18.60 -7.78
N ASN A 232 1.80 -19.81 -8.22
CA ASN A 232 1.13 -20.79 -7.37
C ASN A 232 1.94 -22.10 -7.36
N THR A 233 3.27 -22.01 -7.38
CA THR A 233 4.16 -23.17 -7.30
C THR A 233 5.13 -22.99 -6.14
N ILE A 234 4.56 -22.94 -4.93
CA ILE A 234 5.24 -23.52 -3.78
C ILE A 234 4.38 -24.72 -3.38
N SER A 235 4.35 -25.74 -4.24
CA SER A 235 4.03 -27.09 -3.81
C SER A 235 5.20 -27.57 -2.98
N ILE A 236 5.02 -27.58 -1.66
CA ILE A 236 5.94 -28.23 -0.74
C ILE A 236 5.77 -29.74 -0.97
N ASN A 237 6.52 -30.29 -1.92
CA ASN A 237 6.76 -31.73 -1.99
C ASN A 237 7.62 -32.10 -0.79
N GLY A 238 6.97 -32.60 0.25
CA GLY A 238 7.61 -33.05 1.47
C GLY A 238 6.93 -34.30 2.01
N SER A 239 6.98 -35.39 1.24
CA SER A 239 6.73 -36.74 1.77
C SER A 239 7.70 -37.73 1.12
N SER A 240 8.85 -37.83 1.79
CA SER A 240 9.71 -39.00 1.95
C SER A 240 9.41 -40.25 1.09
N ASN A 241 10.41 -40.56 0.26
CA ASN A 241 10.70 -41.89 -0.23
C ASN A 241 10.84 -42.86 0.97
N SER A 242 10.02 -43.89 1.05
CA SER A 242 10.33 -45.13 1.78
C SER A 242 10.08 -46.28 0.83
N GLY A 243 11.17 -46.83 0.29
CA GLY A 243 11.12 -48.07 -0.46
C GLY A 243 10.74 -49.24 0.44
N SER A 244 10.02 -50.19 -0.12
CA SER A 244 10.07 -51.58 0.29
C SER A 244 9.82 -52.46 -0.94
N ASN A 245 10.83 -53.27 -1.22
CA ASN A 245 10.91 -54.27 -2.29
C ASN A 245 9.90 -55.42 -2.10
N ASN A 246 9.69 -56.14 -3.21
CA ASN A 246 9.37 -57.57 -3.36
C ASN A 246 8.02 -58.08 -2.84
N ALA A 247 7.11 -58.42 -3.76
CA ALA A 247 6.94 -59.77 -4.33
C ALA A 247 5.84 -59.73 -5.41
#